data_AF-A0A8T5PGE7-F1
#
_entry.id   AF-A0A8T5PGE7-F1
#
_cell.length_a   1.000
_cell.length_b   1.000
_cell.length_c   1.000
_cell.angle_alpha   90.00
_cell.angle_beta   90.00
_cell.angle_gamma   90.00
#
_symmetry.space_group_name_H-M   'P 1'
#
loop_
_entity.id
_entity.type
_entity.pdbx_description
1 polymer ?
#
loop_
_entity_poly.entity_id
_entity_poly.type
_entity_poly.pdbx_seq_one_letter_code
_entity_poly.pdbx_strand_id
1 'polypeptide(L)'
;MDLIFHVILGLFLSKIFIGHYSLLVVIFSILPDIIGALPYEINKFYLTLKYKGNKIKKYISYTKRTKVFHNYQKIIYKSTHNLFALLLFLFVAKIFFPDIYIVLFLAYFLHLFFDSYTHEGDFAMQPFYPFKLTVKGRSWALNKKIVLLNWSLLIIGIVYFSLK
;
A
#
# COMPACT_ATOMS: atom_id res chain seq x y z
N MET A 1 5.89 2.34 -6.93
CA MET A 1 6.40 1.28 -6.05
C MET A 1 5.20 0.58 -5.46
N ASP A 2 4.39 1.28 -4.65
CA ASP A 2 3.19 0.80 -3.94
C ASP A 2 2.45 -0.35 -4.61
N LEU A 3 1.53 -0.05 -5.53
CA LEU A 3 0.57 -1.04 -6.01
C LEU A 3 1.25 -2.29 -6.58
N ILE A 4 2.27 -2.13 -7.42
CA ILE A 4 2.99 -3.26 -8.02
C ILE A 4 3.74 -4.07 -6.94
N PHE A 5 4.39 -3.38 -6.00
CA PHE A 5 5.12 -4.01 -4.91
C PHE A 5 4.15 -4.85 -4.05
N HIS A 6 3.00 -4.29 -3.70
CA HIS A 6 1.98 -4.96 -2.89
C HIS A 6 1.26 -6.09 -3.64
N VAL A 7 1.09 -5.99 -4.96
CA VAL A 7 0.65 -7.13 -5.80
C VAL A 7 1.65 -8.28 -5.71
N ILE A 8 2.94 -8.02 -5.92
CA ILE A 8 3.97 -9.07 -5.89
C ILE A 8 4.09 -9.67 -4.49
N LEU A 9 4.01 -8.84 -3.45
CA LEU A 9 3.96 -9.28 -2.06
C LEU A 9 2.77 -10.24 -1.82
N GLY A 10 1.57 -9.90 -2.28
CA GLY A 10 0.40 -10.77 -2.17
C GLY A 10 0.54 -12.10 -2.91
N LEU A 11 1.09 -12.06 -4.13
CA LEU A 11 1.40 -13.27 -4.91
C LEU A 11 2.42 -14.16 -4.19
N PHE A 12 3.46 -13.55 -3.63
CA PHE A 12 4.50 -14.24 -2.87
C PHE A 12 3.92 -14.92 -1.61
N LEU A 13 3.13 -14.21 -0.82
CA LEU A 13 2.48 -14.76 0.37
C LEU A 13 1.52 -15.89 0.01
N SER A 14 0.71 -15.73 -1.04
CA SER A 14 -0.18 -16.81 -1.47
C SER A 14 0.59 -18.07 -1.86
N LYS A 15 1.72 -17.93 -2.54
CA LYS A 15 2.53 -19.08 -2.96
C LYS A 15 3.09 -19.83 -1.76
N ILE A 16 3.55 -19.12 -0.72
CA ILE A 16 4.11 -19.74 0.48
C ILE A 16 3.06 -20.48 1.30
N PHE A 17 1.90 -19.86 1.52
CA PHE A 17 1.00 -20.31 2.59
C PHE A 17 -0.21 -21.12 2.12
N ILE A 18 -0.72 -20.92 0.91
CA ILE A 18 -2.05 -21.45 0.53
C ILE A 18 -2.07 -22.12 -0.85
N GLY A 19 -1.25 -21.69 -1.81
CA GLY A 19 -1.17 -22.26 -3.16
C GLY A 19 -2.38 -21.98 -4.07
N HIS A 20 -3.61 -22.05 -3.55
CA HIS A 20 -4.85 -22.02 -4.35
C HIS A 20 -5.66 -20.72 -4.28
N TYR A 21 -5.41 -19.82 -3.31
CA TYR A 21 -6.19 -18.57 -3.10
C TYR A 21 -5.41 -17.30 -3.50
N SER A 22 -4.69 -17.35 -4.62
CA SER A 22 -3.77 -16.28 -5.03
C SER A 22 -4.41 -14.92 -5.24
N LEU A 23 -5.57 -14.88 -5.88
CA LEU A 23 -6.25 -13.62 -6.16
C LEU A 23 -6.72 -12.92 -4.88
N LEU A 24 -7.23 -13.67 -3.90
CA LEU A 24 -7.78 -13.09 -2.68
C LEU A 24 -6.68 -12.48 -1.80
N VAL A 25 -5.55 -13.16 -1.65
CA VAL A 25 -4.39 -12.63 -0.91
C VAL A 25 -3.86 -11.37 -1.60
N VAL A 26 -3.78 -11.35 -2.93
CA VAL A 26 -3.40 -10.14 -3.69
C VAL A 26 -4.37 -9.00 -3.45
N ILE A 27 -5.68 -9.25 -3.55
CA ILE A 27 -6.71 -8.24 -3.31
C ILE A 27 -6.55 -7.64 -1.92
N PHE A 28 -6.39 -8.46 -0.88
CA PHE A 28 -6.21 -7.98 0.50
C PHE A 28 -4.88 -7.24 0.68
N SER A 29 -3.83 -7.64 -0.03
CA SER A 29 -2.54 -6.95 -0.04
C SER A 29 -2.67 -5.54 -0.62
N ILE A 30 -3.48 -5.31 -1.66
CA ILE A 30 -3.64 -4.00 -2.32
C ILE A 30 -4.91 -3.23 -1.91
N LEU A 31 -5.73 -3.81 -1.05
CA LEU A 31 -7.01 -3.23 -0.63
C LEU A 31 -6.86 -1.82 -0.03
N PRO A 32 -5.84 -1.53 0.80
CA PRO A 32 -5.62 -0.18 1.32
C PRO A 32 -5.38 0.84 0.20
N ASP A 33 -4.64 0.47 -0.85
CA ASP A 33 -4.36 1.32 -2.00
C ASP A 33 -5.61 1.55 -2.86
N ILE A 34 -6.35 0.47 -3.16
CA ILE A 34 -7.56 0.55 -3.98
C ILE A 34 -8.59 1.46 -3.33
N ILE A 35 -8.79 1.37 -2.01
CA ILE A 35 -9.80 2.19 -1.34
C ILE A 35 -9.20 3.56 -0.96
N GLY A 36 -8.00 3.56 -0.41
CA GLY A 36 -7.33 4.71 0.20
C GLY A 36 -6.72 5.69 -0.80
N ALA A 37 -6.01 5.16 -1.80
CA ALA A 37 -5.21 5.97 -2.74
C ALA A 37 -5.95 6.25 -4.05
N LEU A 38 -6.92 5.43 -4.45
CA LEU A 38 -7.64 5.58 -5.72
C LEU A 38 -8.29 6.96 -5.93
N PRO A 39 -8.95 7.60 -4.93
CA PRO A 39 -9.49 8.94 -5.12
C PRO A 39 -8.42 10.00 -5.43
N TYR A 40 -7.20 9.81 -4.91
CA TYR A 40 -6.06 10.65 -5.23
C TYR A 40 -5.55 10.37 -6.65
N GLU A 41 -5.40 9.09 -7.01
CA GLU A 41 -4.93 8.66 -8.33
C GLU A 41 -5.85 9.11 -9.47
N ILE A 42 -7.18 9.02 -9.29
CA ILE A 42 -8.17 9.51 -10.26
C ILE A 42 -8.02 11.01 -10.49
N ASN A 43 -7.97 11.80 -9.42
CA ASN A 43 -7.79 13.26 -9.53
C ASN A 43 -6.43 13.62 -10.15
N LYS A 44 -5.37 12.91 -9.78
CA LYS A 44 -4.03 13.06 -10.37
C LYS A 44 -4.06 12.81 -11.88
N PHE A 45 -4.72 11.75 -12.31
CA PHE A 45 -4.89 11.41 -13.73
C PHE A 45 -5.69 12.49 -14.48
N TYR A 46 -6.84 12.89 -13.94
CA TYR A 46 -7.70 13.91 -14.54
C TYR A 46 -6.99 15.27 -14.70
N LEU A 47 -6.30 15.74 -13.66
CA LEU A 47 -5.51 16.98 -13.71
C LEU A 47 -4.35 16.88 -14.70
N THR A 48 -3.79 15.69 -14.89
CA THR A 48 -2.74 15.45 -15.89
C THR A 48 -3.31 15.54 -17.30
N LEU A 49 -4.49 14.99 -17.56
CA LEU A 49 -5.12 15.05 -18.89
C LEU A 49 -5.42 16.49 -19.33
N LYS A 50 -5.82 17.35 -18.39
CA LYS A 50 -6.05 18.79 -18.62
C LYS A 50 -4.77 19.61 -18.86
N TYR A 51 -3.60 19.07 -18.54
CA TYR A 51 -2.35 19.78 -18.71
C TYR A 51 -1.94 19.79 -20.19
N LYS A 52 -1.73 21.00 -20.75
CA LYS A 52 -1.37 21.20 -22.16
C LYS A 52 0.08 20.84 -22.51
N GLY A 53 0.97 20.74 -21.51
CA GLY A 53 2.38 20.40 -21.71
C GLY A 53 2.65 18.90 -21.68
N ASN A 54 3.89 18.51 -21.37
CA ASN A 54 4.27 17.10 -21.22
C ASN A 54 3.52 16.44 -20.05
N LYS A 55 2.50 15.64 -20.40
CA LYS A 55 1.61 14.94 -19.46
C LYS A 55 2.36 13.94 -18.57
N ILE A 56 3.33 13.19 -19.12
CA ILE A 56 4.12 12.23 -18.35
C ILE A 56 4.93 12.94 -17.27
N LYS A 57 5.65 14.01 -17.63
CA LYS A 57 6.40 14.84 -16.68
C LYS A 57 5.49 15.42 -15.60
N LYS A 58 4.28 15.83 -15.96
CA LYS A 58 3.29 16.36 -15.01
C LYS A 58 2.78 15.28 -14.05
N TYR A 59 2.44 14.10 -14.55
CA TYR A 59 2.02 12.97 -13.72
C TYR A 59 3.10 12.60 -12.71
N ILE A 60 4.36 12.46 -13.16
CA ILE A 60 5.51 12.21 -12.29
C ILE A 60 5.65 13.31 -11.24
N SER A 61 5.47 14.58 -11.64
CA SER A 61 5.54 15.70 -10.69
C SER A 61 4.47 15.62 -9.60
N TYR A 62 3.27 15.12 -9.91
CA TYR A 62 2.24 14.90 -8.90
C TYR A 62 2.56 13.70 -8.01
N THR A 63 3.07 12.59 -8.56
CA THR A 63 3.51 11.44 -7.76
C THR A 63 4.62 11.80 -6.76
N LYS A 64 5.48 12.74 -7.13
CA LYS A 64 6.53 13.26 -6.22
C LYS A 64 5.99 14.18 -5.12
N ARG A 65 4.72 14.59 -5.16
CA ARG A 65 4.11 15.37 -4.09
C ARG A 65 3.73 14.46 -2.94
N THR A 66 3.94 14.97 -1.73
CA THR A 66 3.60 14.31 -0.47
C THR A 66 2.32 14.88 0.13
N LYS A 67 1.56 15.63 -0.68
CA LYS A 67 0.33 16.31 -0.30
C LYS A 67 -0.78 15.90 -1.24
N VAL A 68 -1.97 15.70 -0.68
CA VAL A 68 -3.18 15.41 -1.45
C VAL A 68 -3.73 16.69 -2.11
N PHE A 69 -4.68 16.53 -3.04
CA PHE A 69 -5.37 17.66 -3.66
C PHE A 69 -6.52 18.19 -2.79
N HIS A 70 -7.16 17.30 -2.02
CA HIS A 70 -8.30 17.64 -1.18
C HIS A 70 -8.27 16.89 0.16
N ASN A 71 -8.79 17.51 1.22
CA ASN A 71 -8.78 16.95 2.58
C ASN A 71 -9.49 15.59 2.69
N TYR A 72 -10.58 15.37 1.94
CA TYR A 72 -11.30 14.09 1.98
C TYR A 72 -10.42 12.92 1.51
N GLN A 73 -9.50 13.14 0.56
CA GLN A 73 -8.58 12.10 0.07
C GLN A 73 -7.63 11.67 1.19
N LYS A 74 -7.15 12.63 1.97
CA LYS A 74 -6.32 12.37 3.15
C LYS A 74 -7.10 11.60 4.22
N ILE A 75 -8.36 11.94 4.45
CA ILE A 75 -9.22 11.20 5.38
C ILE A 75 -9.39 9.76 4.92
N ILE A 76 -9.78 9.54 3.66
CA ILE A 76 -9.98 8.20 3.10
C ILE A 76 -8.69 7.37 3.18
N TYR A 77 -7.56 7.94 2.73
CA TYR A 77 -6.26 7.28 2.81
C TYR A 77 -5.91 6.86 4.24
N LYS A 78 -6.06 7.78 5.21
CA LYS A 78 -5.73 7.50 6.61
C LYS A 78 -6.69 6.53 7.28
N SER A 79 -7.97 6.52 6.87
CA SER A 79 -8.96 5.55 7.34
C SER A 79 -8.66 4.12 6.90
N THR A 80 -7.90 3.92 5.81
CA THR A 80 -7.45 2.59 5.38
C THR A 80 -6.03 2.26 5.84
N HIS A 81 -5.15 3.25 6.01
CA HIS A 81 -3.74 3.04 6.40
C HIS A 81 -3.50 3.17 7.91
N ASN A 82 -4.23 2.39 8.71
CA ASN A 82 -4.10 2.38 10.17
C ASN A 82 -4.38 1.00 10.77
N LEU A 83 -4.01 0.81 12.04
CA LEU A 83 -4.15 -0.48 12.73
C LEU A 83 -5.61 -0.82 13.09
N PHE A 84 -6.49 0.17 13.28
CA PHE A 84 -7.91 -0.12 13.50
C PHE A 84 -8.56 -0.71 12.24
N ALA A 85 -8.22 -0.20 11.05
CA ALA A 85 -8.64 -0.78 9.78
C ALA A 85 -8.11 -2.21 9.66
N LEU A 86 -6.83 -2.46 9.93
CA LEU A 86 -6.25 -3.80 9.95
C LEU A 86 -7.02 -4.76 10.88
N LEU A 87 -7.35 -4.33 12.10
CA LEU A 87 -8.09 -5.15 13.06
C LEU A 87 -9.54 -5.42 12.61
N LEU A 88 -10.20 -4.42 12.03
CA LEU A 88 -11.53 -4.61 11.45
C LEU A 88 -11.47 -5.62 10.29
N PHE A 89 -10.47 -5.50 9.41
CA PHE A 89 -10.27 -6.46 8.33
C PHE A 89 -9.94 -7.85 8.84
N LEU A 90 -9.14 -7.99 9.90
CA LEU A 90 -8.89 -9.28 10.55
C LEU A 90 -10.20 -9.93 11.02
N PHE A 91 -11.05 -9.13 11.69
CA PHE A 91 -12.34 -9.61 12.18
C PHE A 91 -13.25 -10.09 11.04
N VAL A 92 -13.39 -9.28 9.98
CA VAL A 92 -14.16 -9.65 8.78
C VAL A 92 -13.56 -10.89 8.10
N ALA A 93 -12.24 -10.92 7.89
CA ALA A 93 -11.56 -12.05 7.27
C ALA A 93 -11.75 -13.35 8.05
N LYS A 94 -11.74 -13.29 9.39
CA LYS A 94 -11.97 -14.46 10.24
C LYS A 94 -13.38 -15.04 10.09
N ILE A 95 -14.38 -14.19 9.87
CA ILE A 95 -15.78 -14.63 9.71
C ILE A 95 -16.00 -15.24 8.32
N PHE A 96 -15.55 -14.56 7.26
CA PHE A 96 -15.85 -14.97 5.88
C PHE A 96 -14.83 -15.94 5.28
N PHE A 97 -13.60 -15.95 5.78
CA PHE A 97 -12.49 -16.76 5.26
C PHE A 97 -11.69 -17.43 6.40
N PRO A 98 -12.34 -18.23 7.26
CA PRO A 98 -11.75 -18.76 8.50
C PRO A 98 -10.50 -19.63 8.28
N ASP A 99 -10.34 -20.24 7.10
CA ASP A 99 -9.20 -21.11 6.81
C ASP A 99 -7.94 -20.33 6.42
N ILE A 100 -8.08 -19.07 5.99
CA ILE A 100 -6.99 -18.29 5.39
C ILE A 100 -6.83 -16.89 5.99
N TYR A 101 -7.65 -16.52 6.99
CA TYR A 101 -7.68 -15.18 7.58
C TYR A 101 -6.32 -14.69 8.09
N ILE A 102 -5.47 -15.59 8.59
CA ILE A 102 -4.11 -15.26 9.05
C ILE A 102 -3.25 -14.75 7.89
N VAL A 103 -3.36 -15.37 6.71
CA VAL A 103 -2.59 -14.97 5.53
C VAL A 103 -3.13 -13.66 4.96
N LEU A 104 -4.45 -13.47 4.96
CA LEU A 104 -5.08 -12.20 4.58
C LEU A 104 -4.66 -11.06 5.51
N PHE A 105 -4.64 -11.32 6.83
CA PHE A 105 -4.11 -10.39 7.83
C PHE A 105 -2.65 -10.07 7.58
N LEU A 106 -1.81 -11.09 7.31
CA LEU A 106 -0.39 -10.90 7.05
C LEU A 106 -0.15 -10.05 5.80
N ALA A 107 -0.95 -10.25 4.73
CA ALA A 107 -0.87 -9.45 3.52
C ALA A 107 -1.15 -7.95 3.81
N TYR A 108 -2.25 -7.66 4.50
CA TYR A 108 -2.59 -6.29 4.89
C TYR A 108 -1.57 -5.70 5.88
N PHE A 109 -1.13 -6.48 6.86
CA PHE A 109 -0.14 -6.04 7.83
C PHE A 109 1.18 -5.69 7.15
N LEU A 110 1.68 -6.53 6.24
CA LEU A 110 2.91 -6.25 5.52
C LEU A 110 2.77 -5.06 4.57
N HIS A 111 1.59 -4.85 3.95
CA HIS A 111 1.30 -3.61 3.23
C HIS A 111 1.56 -2.40 4.14
N LEU A 112 0.90 -2.33 5.30
CA LEU A 112 1.05 -1.22 6.25
C LEU A 112 2.49 -1.08 6.76
N PHE A 113 3.15 -2.20 7.03
CA PHE A 113 4.53 -2.23 7.51
C PHE A 113 5.46 -1.56 6.49
N PHE A 114 5.42 -1.96 5.22
CA PHE A 114 6.25 -1.35 4.19
C PHE A 114 5.89 0.12 3.95
N ASP A 115 4.60 0.44 3.92
CA ASP A 115 4.07 1.79 3.77
C ASP A 115 4.55 2.75 4.87
N SER A 116 4.71 2.25 6.10
CA SER A 116 5.21 3.04 7.23
C SER A 116 6.61 3.63 7.00
N TYR A 117 7.41 3.00 6.14
CA TYR A 117 8.76 3.46 5.79
C TYR A 117 8.82 4.24 4.46
N THR A 118 7.83 4.07 3.57
CA THR A 118 7.87 4.57 2.18
C THR A 118 7.03 5.83 1.97
N HIS A 119 6.19 6.21 2.94
CA HIS A 119 5.33 7.38 2.82
C HIS A 119 5.65 8.50 3.81
N GLU A 120 5.42 9.73 3.35
CA GLU A 120 5.63 10.95 4.12
C GLU A 120 4.53 11.99 3.81
N GLY A 121 4.49 13.06 4.61
CA GLY A 121 3.51 14.14 4.45
C GLY A 121 2.08 13.68 4.75
N ASP A 122 1.13 13.97 3.85
CA ASP A 122 -0.27 13.56 3.98
C ASP A 122 -0.47 12.05 3.85
N PHE A 123 0.47 11.36 3.20
CA PHE A 123 0.49 9.91 3.07
C PHE A 123 1.25 9.22 4.21
N ALA A 124 1.83 9.96 5.16
CA ALA A 124 2.48 9.34 6.32
C ALA A 124 1.48 8.50 7.12
N MET A 125 1.86 7.27 7.46
CA MET A 125 1.00 6.36 8.20
C MET A 125 0.64 6.94 9.57
N GLN A 126 -0.62 6.78 9.96
CA GLN A 126 -1.11 7.08 11.30
C GLN A 126 -1.66 5.80 11.92
N PRO A 127 -0.83 5.03 12.65
CA PRO A 127 -1.23 3.72 13.16
C PRO A 127 -2.52 3.75 13.97
N PHE A 128 -2.78 4.86 14.66
CA PHE A 128 -3.97 5.05 15.49
C PHE A 128 -4.87 6.18 14.96
N TYR A 129 -5.01 6.38 13.65
CA TYR A 129 -5.97 7.35 13.12
C TYR A 129 -7.38 7.15 13.75
N PRO A 130 -8.08 8.20 14.23
CA PRO A 130 -7.86 9.63 14.01
C PRO A 130 -6.88 10.35 14.96
N PHE A 131 -6.21 9.64 15.86
CA PHE A 131 -5.19 10.24 16.72
C PHE A 131 -4.00 10.77 15.90
N LYS A 132 -3.38 11.85 16.37
CA LYS A 132 -2.37 12.60 15.60
C LYS A 132 -0.99 11.93 15.52
N LEU A 133 -0.79 10.76 16.11
CA LEU A 133 0.49 10.06 16.05
C LEU A 133 0.80 9.63 14.61
N THR A 134 1.97 10.03 14.09
CA THR A 134 2.41 9.76 12.72
C THR A 134 3.72 8.99 12.73
N VAL A 135 3.82 7.98 11.88
CA VAL A 135 5.09 7.34 11.53
C VAL A 135 5.58 8.00 10.25
N LYS A 136 6.73 8.66 10.33
CA LYS A 136 7.31 9.39 9.19
C LYS A 136 8.31 8.51 8.47
N GLY A 137 7.87 7.89 7.39
CA GLY A 137 8.74 7.27 6.40
C GLY A 137 9.48 8.31 5.55
N ARG A 138 10.03 7.88 4.42
CA ARG A 138 10.50 8.80 3.37
C ARG A 138 9.85 8.45 2.05
N SER A 139 9.45 9.47 1.28
CA SER A 139 8.76 9.26 0.01
C SER A 139 9.56 8.34 -0.91
N TRP A 140 8.97 7.20 -1.27
CA TRP A 140 9.54 6.29 -2.26
C TRP A 140 9.73 6.95 -3.63
N ALA A 141 8.90 7.95 -3.96
CA ALA A 141 8.97 8.68 -5.23
C ALA A 141 10.18 9.64 -5.29
N LEU A 142 10.73 10.02 -4.13
CA LEU A 142 11.87 10.92 -3.99
C LEU A 142 13.15 10.19 -3.54
N ASN A 143 13.02 9.08 -2.83
CA ASN A 143 14.14 8.37 -2.22
C ASN A 143 14.41 7.00 -2.84
N LYS A 144 15.35 6.96 -3.80
CA LYS A 144 15.76 5.71 -4.46
C LYS A 144 16.31 4.66 -3.49
N LYS A 145 16.95 5.07 -2.37
CA LYS A 145 17.51 4.11 -1.40
C LYS A 145 16.41 3.32 -0.70
N ILE A 146 15.30 3.97 -0.35
CA ILE A 146 14.13 3.29 0.24
C ILE A 146 13.50 2.34 -0.78
N VAL A 147 13.37 2.76 -2.04
CA VAL A 147 12.87 1.87 -3.09
C VAL A 147 13.75 0.63 -3.20
N LEU A 148 15.07 0.80 -3.35
CA LEU A 148 16.02 -0.31 -3.45
C LEU A 148 15.93 -1.23 -2.23
N LEU A 149 15.94 -0.68 -1.01
CA LEU A 149 15.84 -1.45 0.23
C LEU A 149 14.59 -2.35 0.24
N ASN A 150 13.41 -1.78 -0.01
CA ASN A 150 12.16 -2.55 0.05
C ASN A 150 12.11 -3.65 -1.02
N TRP A 151 12.52 -3.34 -2.26
CA TRP A 151 12.59 -4.34 -3.32
C TRP A 151 13.63 -5.43 -3.03
N SER A 152 14.79 -5.08 -2.50
CA SER A 152 15.79 -6.06 -2.09
C SER A 152 15.25 -6.99 -1.00
N LEU A 153 14.55 -6.47 0.01
CA LEU A 153 13.93 -7.30 1.05
C LEU A 153 12.90 -8.29 0.46
N LEU A 154 12.04 -7.82 -0.45
CA LEU A 154 11.06 -8.68 -1.13
C LEU A 154 11.74 -9.75 -1.98
N ILE A 155 12.75 -9.38 -2.78
CA ILE A 155 13.50 -10.32 -3.64
C ILE A 155 14.24 -11.36 -2.79
N ILE A 156 14.91 -10.95 -1.71
CA ILE A 156 15.59 -11.86 -0.79
C ILE A 156 14.59 -12.85 -0.19
N GLY A 157 13.42 -12.38 0.23
CA GLY A 157 12.34 -13.24 0.70
C GLY A 157 11.91 -14.26 -0.37
N ILE A 158 11.65 -13.80 -1.59
CA ILE A 158 11.25 -14.68 -2.71
C ILE A 158 12.30 -15.76 -2.97
N VAL A 159 13.58 -15.39 -3.04
CA VAL A 159 14.68 -16.33 -3.29
C VAL A 159 14.81 -17.33 -2.14
N TYR A 160 14.84 -16.85 -0.89
CA TYR A 160 14.98 -17.69 0.30
C TYR A 160 13.90 -18.78 0.38
N PHE A 161 12.64 -18.42 0.11
CA PHE A 161 11.53 -19.37 0.16
C PHE A 161 11.37 -20.20 -1.11
N SER A 162 11.94 -19.79 -2.24
CA SER A 162 11.91 -20.60 -3.48
C SER A 162 12.99 -21.69 -3.50
N LEU A 163 14.00 -21.60 -2.62
CA LEU A 163 15.07 -22.59 -2.48
C LEU A 163 14.75 -23.68 -1.43
N LYS A 164 13.61 -23.56 -0.74
CA LYS A 164 13.09 -24.57 0.19
C LYS A 164 12.00 -25.38 -0.48
#